data_AF-A0A5U3ILK4-F1
#
_entry.id   AF-A0A5U3ILK4-F1
#
_cell.length_a   1.000
_cell.length_b   1.000
_cell.length_c   1.000
_cell.angle_alpha   90.00
_cell.angle_beta   90.00
_cell.angle_gamma   90.00
#
_symmetry.space_group_name_H-M   'P 1'
#
loop_
_entity.id
_entity.type
_entity.pdbx_description
1 polymer ?
#
loop_
_entity_poly.entity_id
_entity_poly.type
_entity_poly.pdbx_seq_one_letter_code
_entity_poly.pdbx_strand_id
1 'polypeptide(L)'
;MSGINFEALGRCVHLKQQIELAIMKRDQAFDELSVSYQKTEEHSVSERVKFADMDRMRGAFDELDNANTELTSLVDEYNRWADKGGKREIKFIDC
;
A
#
# COMPACT_ATOMS: atom_id res chain seq x y z
N MET A 1 -37.93 7.40 3.31
CA MET A 1 -36.93 6.69 4.14
C MET A 1 -36.09 5.84 3.21
N SER A 2 -34.87 6.24 2.88
CA SER A 2 -33.94 5.34 2.20
C SER A 2 -33.51 4.30 3.23
N GLY A 3 -34.05 3.09 3.11
CA GLY A 3 -33.67 1.97 3.96
C GLY A 3 -32.18 1.73 3.90
N ILE A 4 -31.57 1.38 5.03
CA ILE A 4 -30.17 1.01 5.12
C ILE A 4 -29.91 -0.11 4.10
N ASN A 5 -28.99 0.11 3.16
CA ASN A 5 -28.56 -0.92 2.24
C ASN A 5 -27.57 -1.85 2.96
N PHE A 6 -28.10 -2.94 3.52
CA PHE A 6 -27.31 -3.92 4.28
C PHE A 6 -26.24 -4.62 3.43
N GLU A 7 -26.47 -4.80 2.13
CA GLU A 7 -25.44 -5.32 1.21
C GLU A 7 -24.27 -4.35 1.10
N ALA A 8 -24.55 -3.07 0.85
CA ALA A 8 -23.52 -2.03 0.77
C ALA A 8 -22.72 -1.95 2.09
N LEU A 9 -23.40 -2.10 3.23
CA LEU A 9 -22.75 -2.12 4.54
C LEU A 9 -21.83 -3.34 4.71
N GLY A 10 -22.28 -4.53 4.29
CA GLY A 10 -21.46 -5.75 4.30
C GLY A 10 -20.23 -5.64 3.38
N ARG A 11 -20.42 -5.11 2.16
CA ARG A 11 -19.33 -4.82 1.21
C ARG A 11 -18.30 -3.87 1.83
N CYS A 12 -18.75 -2.79 2.45
CA CYS A 12 -17.87 -1.83 3.12
C CYS A 12 -17.03 -2.47 4.24
N VAL A 13 -17.60 -3.39 5.03
CA VAL A 13 -16.87 -4.10 6.10
C VAL A 13 -15.81 -5.00 5.51
N HIS A 14 -16.17 -5.79 4.50
CA HIS A 14 -15.21 -6.69 3.83
C HIS A 14 -14.07 -5.92 3.15
N LEU A 15 -14.39 -4.85 2.42
CA LEU A 15 -13.40 -4.02 1.73
C LEU A 15 -12.46 -3.33 2.71
N LYS A 16 -12.93 -2.92 3.90
CA LYS A 16 -12.04 -2.39 4.94
C LYS A 16 -10.97 -3.38 5.37
N GLN A 17 -11.32 -4.65 5.57
CA GLN A 17 -10.35 -5.69 5.94
C GLN A 17 -9.33 -5.90 4.82
N GLN A 18 -9.77 -5.88 3.56
CA GLN A 18 -8.89 -5.99 2.39
C GLN A 18 -7.94 -4.79 2.30
N ILE A 19 -8.44 -3.57 2.53
CA ILE A 19 -7.65 -2.34 2.55
C ILE A 19 -6.57 -2.40 3.64
N GLU A 20 -6.92 -2.85 4.85
CA GLU A 20 -5.96 -3.03 5.95
C GLU A 20 -4.82 -3.99 5.56
N LEU A 21 -5.15 -5.11 4.91
CA LEU A 21 -4.15 -6.05 4.41
C LEU A 21 -3.29 -5.45 3.29
N ALA A 22 -3.88 -4.68 2.37
CA ALA A 22 -3.14 -4.01 1.30
C ALA A 22 -2.17 -2.95 1.85
N ILE A 23 -2.56 -2.21 2.90
CA ILE A 23 -1.65 -1.28 3.60
C ILE A 23 -0.47 -2.05 4.19
N MET A 24 -0.72 -3.16 4.89
CA MET A 24 0.35 -3.98 5.47
C MET A 24 1.32 -4.51 4.40
N LYS A 25 0.82 -4.99 3.26
CA LYS A 25 1.65 -5.45 2.15
C LYS A 25 2.51 -4.33 1.57
N ARG A 26 1.92 -3.15 1.35
CA ARG A 26 2.61 -1.99 0.81
C ARG A 26 3.75 -1.56 1.75
N ASP A 27 3.47 -1.48 3.04
CA ASP A 27 4.48 -1.07 4.03
C ASP A 27 5.62 -2.11 4.11
N GLN A 28 5.30 -3.41 4.03
CA GLN A 28 6.31 -4.47 3.94
C GLN A 28 7.18 -4.37 2.68
N ALA A 29 6.59 -4.06 1.51
CA ALA A 29 7.34 -3.87 0.28
C ALA A 29 8.27 -2.65 0.36
N PHE A 30 7.81 -1.58 1.01
CA PHE A 30 8.64 -0.40 1.27
C PHE A 30 9.82 -0.72 2.20
N ASP A 31 9.58 -1.49 3.26
CA ASP A 31 10.65 -1.93 4.16
C ASP A 31 11.73 -2.73 3.42
N GLU A 32 11.32 -3.66 2.54
CA GLU A 32 12.26 -4.44 1.71
C GLU A 32 13.07 -3.54 0.78
N LEU A 33 12.45 -2.53 0.17
CA LEU A 33 13.15 -1.54 -0.65
C LEU A 33 14.17 -0.76 0.20
N SER A 34 13.81 -0.35 1.43
CA SER A 34 14.69 0.40 2.33
C SER A 34 15.90 -0.43 2.80
N VAL A 35 15.73 -1.74 2.96
CA VAL A 35 16.79 -2.68 3.36
C VAL A 35 17.68 -3.05 2.18
N SER A 36 17.13 -3.06 0.96
CA SER A 36 17.87 -3.42 -0.26
C SER A 36 19.10 -2.55 -0.49
N TYR A 37 19.08 -1.29 -0.05
CA TYR A 37 20.25 -0.42 -0.04
C TYR A 37 20.15 0.73 0.93
N GLN A 38 21.18 0.82 1.76
CA GLN A 38 21.39 1.96 2.64
C GLN A 38 22.57 2.76 2.12
N LYS A 39 22.31 4.04 1.83
CA LYS A 39 23.37 5.01 1.48
C LYS A 39 24.49 4.93 2.50
N THR A 40 25.73 4.98 2.03
CA THR A 40 26.88 5.08 2.93
C THR A 40 27.07 6.55 3.30
N GLU A 41 27.28 6.84 4.58
CA GLU A 41 27.63 8.18 5.03
C GLU A 41 29.13 8.45 4.83
N GLU A 42 29.94 7.39 4.85
CA GLU A 42 31.37 7.42 4.62
C GLU A 42 31.72 7.15 3.15
N HIS A 43 32.44 8.07 2.53
CA HIS A 43 32.85 8.00 1.12
C HIS A 43 34.32 7.57 0.97
N SER A 44 34.89 6.95 2.01
CA SER A 44 36.23 6.39 2.01
C SER A 44 36.20 4.95 1.48
N VAL A 45 37.22 4.56 0.71
CA VAL A 45 37.37 3.18 0.25
C VAL A 45 38.10 2.38 1.33
N SER A 46 37.41 1.41 1.93
CA SER A 46 38.01 0.39 2.80
C SER A 46 38.36 -0.87 2.02
N GLU A 47 38.78 -1.95 2.69
CA GLU A 47 38.97 -3.27 2.09
C GLU A 47 37.69 -3.87 1.46
N ARG A 48 36.53 -3.27 1.73
CA ARG A 48 35.22 -3.67 1.18
C ARG A 48 34.47 -2.46 0.60
N VAL A 49 33.80 -2.68 -0.53
CA VAL A 49 32.93 -1.70 -1.19
C VAL A 49 31.50 -2.24 -1.18
N LYS A 50 30.51 -1.38 -0.85
CA LYS A 50 29.10 -1.75 -0.95
C LYS A 50 28.69 -1.85 -2.42
N PHE A 51 28.04 -2.94 -2.77
CA PHE A 51 27.40 -3.14 -4.07
C PHE A 51 25.90 -2.88 -3.95
N ALA A 52 25.33 -2.10 -4.87
CA ALA A 52 23.89 -1.90 -4.97
C ALA A 52 23.30 -2.98 -5.88
N ASP A 53 22.51 -3.87 -5.30
CA ASP A 53 21.78 -4.87 -6.08
C ASP A 53 20.53 -4.23 -6.72
N MET A 54 20.73 -3.71 -7.93
CA MET A 54 19.69 -3.00 -8.69
C MET A 54 18.51 -3.89 -9.07
N ASP A 55 18.74 -5.19 -9.25
CA ASP A 55 17.67 -6.12 -9.60
C ASP A 55 16.76 -6.39 -8.40
N ARG A 56 17.35 -6.55 -7.20
CA ARG A 56 16.57 -6.64 -5.96
C ARG A 56 15.78 -5.36 -5.69
N MET A 57 16.40 -4.19 -5.89
CA MET A 57 15.69 -2.90 -5.75
C MET A 57 14.49 -2.80 -6.69
N ARG A 58 14.68 -3.18 -7.97
CA ARG A 58 13.61 -3.11 -8.95
C ARG A 58 12.46 -4.05 -8.57
N GLY A 59 12.77 -5.28 -8.15
CA GLY A 59 11.75 -6.22 -7.67
C GLY A 59 10.98 -5.67 -6.47
N ALA A 60 11.67 -5.12 -5.47
CA ALA A 60 11.00 -4.52 -4.31
C ALA A 60 10.14 -3.30 -4.68
N PHE A 61 10.59 -2.50 -5.65
CA PHE A 61 9.81 -1.37 -6.17
C PHE A 61 8.55 -1.84 -6.92
N ASP A 62 8.66 -2.87 -7.76
CA ASP A 62 7.52 -3.43 -8.50
C ASP A 62 6.46 -3.99 -7.53
N GLU A 63 6.88 -4.66 -6.45
CA GLU A 63 5.98 -5.13 -5.38
C GLU A 63 5.28 -3.96 -4.66
N LEU A 64 6.01 -2.88 -4.38
CA LEU A 64 5.45 -1.67 -3.76
C LEU A 64 4.40 -1.02 -4.67
N ASP A 65 4.68 -0.89 -5.97
CA ASP A 65 3.76 -0.32 -6.96
C ASP A 65 2.50 -1.18 -7.13
N ASN A 66 2.67 -2.50 -7.17
CA ASN A 66 1.55 -3.45 -7.22
C ASN A 66 0.66 -3.33 -5.97
N ALA A 67 1.25 -3.29 -4.77
CA ALA A 67 0.50 -3.14 -3.53
C ALA A 67 -0.23 -1.78 -3.45
N ASN A 68 0.37 -0.71 -3.97
CA ASN A 68 -0.26 0.60 -4.03
C ASN A 68 -1.42 0.64 -5.05
N THR A 69 -1.28 -0.06 -6.17
CA THR A 69 -2.34 -0.25 -7.17
C THR A 69 -3.50 -1.08 -6.61
N GLU A 70 -3.21 -2.16 -5.86
CA GLU A 70 -4.24 -2.95 -5.15
C GLU A 70 -5.00 -2.09 -4.14
N LEU A 71 -4.26 -1.33 -3.31
CA LEU A 71 -4.84 -0.42 -2.32
C LEU A 71 -5.76 0.62 -2.95
N THR A 72 -5.32 1.26 -4.03
CA THR A 72 -6.12 2.29 -4.72
C THR A 72 -7.40 1.70 -5.31
N SER A 73 -7.31 0.54 -5.97
CA SER A 73 -8.49 -0.17 -6.48
C SER A 73 -9.49 -0.53 -5.39
N LEU A 74 -9.02 -1.01 -4.23
CA LEU A 74 -9.90 -1.39 -3.11
C LEU A 74 -10.61 -0.18 -2.48
N VAL A 75 -9.91 0.94 -2.33
CA VAL A 75 -10.49 2.19 -1.82
C VAL A 75 -11.53 2.74 -2.80
N ASP A 76 -11.26 2.71 -4.10
CA ASP A 76 -12.22 3.12 -5.12
C ASP A 76 -13.48 2.24 -5.09
N GLU A 77 -13.33 0.93 -4.95
CA GLU A 77 -14.46 0.03 -4.78
C GLU A 77 -15.24 0.36 -3.50
N TYR A 78 -14.55 0.56 -2.38
CA TYR A 78 -15.19 0.95 -1.11
C TYR A 78 -16.02 2.23 -1.27
N ASN A 79 -15.46 3.26 -1.90
CA ASN A 79 -16.12 4.54 -2.07
C ASN A 79 -17.38 4.44 -2.94
N ARG A 80 -17.44 3.54 -3.93
CA ARG A 80 -18.66 3.25 -4.71
C ARG A 80 -19.81 2.69 -3.87
N TRP A 81 -19.50 2.03 -2.76
CA TRP A 81 -20.48 1.47 -1.82
C TRP A 81 -20.75 2.36 -0.61
N ALA A 82 -19.85 3.29 -0.29
CA ALA A 82 -19.90 4.08 0.94
C ALA A 82 -21.19 4.89 1.08
N ASP A 83 -21.57 5.64 0.04
CA ASP A 83 -22.80 6.45 0.03
C ASP A 83 -24.06 5.58 0.25
N LYS A 84 -24.15 4.46 -0.47
CA LYS A 84 -25.27 3.51 -0.36
C LYS A 84 -25.37 2.88 1.03
N GLY A 85 -24.24 2.66 1.70
CA GLY A 85 -24.15 2.09 3.03
C GLY A 85 -24.21 3.12 4.18
N GLY A 86 -24.37 4.41 3.89
CA GLY A 86 -24.31 5.48 4.88
C GLY A 86 -22.94 5.61 5.56
N LYS A 87 -21.86 5.21 4.87
CA LYS A 87 -20.47 5.32 5.32
C LYS A 87 -19.82 6.56 4.71
N ARG A 88 -18.76 7.04 5.34
CA ARG A 88 -17.93 8.11 4.80
C ARG A 88 -16.92 7.52 3.82
N GLU A 89 -16.68 8.23 2.73
CA GLU A 89 -15.61 7.91 1.79
C GLU A 89 -14.23 7.98 2.47
N ILE A 90 -13.33 7.11 2.00
CA ILE A 90 -11.91 7.13 2.34
C ILE A 90 -11.22 8.08 1.36
N LYS A 91 -10.32 8.92 1.89
CA LYS A 91 -9.51 9.85 1.11
C LYS A 91 -8.05 9.52 1.27
N PHE A 92 -7.30 9.58 0.17
CA PHE A 92 -5.85 9.52 0.21
C PHE A 92 -5.28 10.80 0.80
N ILE A 93 -4.20 10.65 1.56
CA ILE A 93 -3.34 11.73 2.03
C ILE A 93 -1.94 11.46 1.49
N ASP A 94 -1.30 12.51 0.99
CA ASP A 94 0.10 12.42 0.58
C ASP A 94 0.99 12.43 1.83
N CYS A 95 2.02 11.58 1.82
CA CYS A 95 3.01 11.43 2.88
C CYS A 95 4.23 12.34 2.65
#